data_AF-A0A381KNH9-F1
#
_entry.id   AF-A0A381KNH9-F1
#
_cell.length_a   1.000
_cell.length_b   1.000
_cell.length_c   1.000
_cell.angle_alpha   90.00
_cell.angle_beta   90.00
_cell.angle_gamma   90.00
#
_symmetry.space_group_name_H-M   'P 1'
#
loop_
_entity.id
_entity.type
_entity.pdbx_description
1 polymer ?
#
loop_
_entity_poly.entity_id
_entity_poly.type
_entity_poly.pdbx_seq_one_letter_code
_entity_poly.pdbx_strand_id
1 'polypeptide(L)'
;MFSYADKLRAVELYFKYGKKASRVVQELGYPSTRQLRRWARIIQAGGVLPESVPRKPRYTSEQKRAAVEHYLNHGCCQAFTRRSLGYPSDWLLNRWLDELHPGKRRLISVVQNHHAPFDTEVKRQAVRELCTRSESAREVAVSAEPREAKSDISQR
;
A
#
# COMPACT_ATOMS: atom_id res chain seq x y z
N MET A 1 -13.89 22.87 -2.66
CA MET A 1 -14.62 21.75 -2.03
C MET A 1 -15.68 22.37 -1.11
N PHE A 2 -16.93 21.90 -1.09
CA PHE A 2 -17.97 22.54 -0.26
C PHE A 2 -17.85 22.11 1.19
N SER A 3 -17.93 23.07 2.12
CA SER A 3 -17.93 22.77 3.56
C SER A 3 -19.17 21.97 3.95
N TYR A 4 -19.11 21.27 5.09
CA TYR A 4 -20.27 20.55 5.61
C TYR A 4 -21.47 21.47 5.85
N ALA A 5 -21.23 22.67 6.40
CA ALA A 5 -22.25 23.68 6.64
C ALA A 5 -22.91 24.17 5.34
N ASP A 6 -22.12 24.39 4.28
CA ASP A 6 -22.66 24.82 2.99
C ASP A 6 -23.53 23.75 2.32
N LYS A 7 -23.15 22.47 2.48
CA LYS A 7 -23.94 21.34 2.00
C LYS A 7 -25.28 21.24 2.74
N LEU A 8 -25.25 21.42 4.07
CA LEU A 8 -26.45 21.37 4.90
C LEU A 8 -27.41 22.50 4.53
N ARG A 9 -26.91 23.74 4.42
CA ARG A 9 -27.68 24.92 3.98
C ARG A 9 -28.35 24.68 2.62
N ALA A 10 -27.63 24.09 1.65
CA ALA A 10 -28.20 23.78 0.35
C ALA A 10 -29.33 22.74 0.43
N VAL A 11 -29.20 21.72 1.29
CA VAL A 11 -30.23 20.69 1.49
C VAL A 11 -31.46 21.26 2.22
N GLU A 12 -31.28 22.13 3.21
CA GLU A 12 -32.38 22.83 3.88
C GLU A 12 -33.19 23.69 2.90
N LEU A 13 -32.51 24.48 2.05
CA LEU A 13 -33.15 25.27 1.01
C LEU A 13 -33.88 24.40 -0.01
N TYR A 14 -33.35 23.21 -0.32
CA TYR A 14 -34.01 22.25 -1.20
C TYR A 14 -35.35 21.76 -0.66
N PHE A 15 -35.45 21.51 0.65
CA PHE A 15 -36.74 21.16 1.27
C PHE A 15 -37.67 22.37 1.37
N LYS A 16 -37.13 23.56 1.70
CA LYS A 16 -37.91 24.81 1.74
C LYS A 16 -38.57 25.13 0.40
N TYR A 17 -37.92 24.85 -0.72
CA TYR A 17 -38.47 25.06 -2.06
C TYR A 17 -39.30 23.89 -2.61
N GLY A 18 -39.69 22.93 -1.78
CA GLY A 18 -40.52 21.81 -2.21
C GLY A 18 -39.80 20.91 -3.22
N LYS A 19 -38.51 20.63 -2.97
CA LYS A 19 -37.65 19.75 -3.80
C LYS A 19 -37.32 20.31 -5.20
N LYS A 20 -37.44 21.62 -5.40
CA LYS A 20 -37.04 22.31 -6.65
C LYS A 20 -35.54 22.59 -6.67
N ALA A 21 -34.75 21.61 -7.12
CA ALA A 21 -33.28 21.72 -7.19
C ALA A 21 -32.77 22.90 -8.02
N SER A 22 -33.42 23.21 -9.15
CA SER A 22 -33.01 24.31 -10.03
C SER A 22 -33.00 25.67 -9.31
N ARG A 23 -34.02 25.92 -8.49
CA ARG A 23 -34.16 27.17 -7.73
C ARG A 23 -33.04 27.36 -6.71
N VAL A 24 -32.69 26.30 -5.98
CA VAL A 24 -31.58 26.32 -5.02
C VAL A 24 -30.26 26.61 -5.71
N VAL A 25 -30.01 25.97 -6.85
CA VAL A 25 -28.75 26.15 -7.61
C VAL A 25 -28.66 27.55 -8.22
N GLN A 26 -29.78 28.12 -8.67
CA GLN A 26 -29.83 29.48 -9.18
C GLN A 26 -29.55 30.53 -8.08
N GLU A 27 -30.03 30.28 -6.85
CA GLU A 27 -29.85 31.20 -5.72
C GLU A 27 -28.45 31.11 -5.10
N LEU A 28 -27.94 29.89 -4.87
CA LEU A 28 -26.64 29.69 -4.23
C LEU A 28 -25.48 29.75 -5.22
N GLY A 29 -25.70 29.52 -6.51
CA GLY A 29 -24.65 29.38 -7.52
C GLY A 29 -23.86 28.06 -7.44
N TYR A 30 -24.19 27.21 -6.45
CA TYR A 30 -23.64 25.88 -6.21
C TYR A 30 -24.70 25.04 -5.47
N PRO A 31 -24.55 23.72 -5.28
CA PRO A 31 -23.80 22.73 -6.08
C PRO A 31 -24.53 22.43 -7.42
N SER A 32 -24.13 21.40 -8.16
CA SER A 32 -24.95 20.92 -9.29
C SER A 32 -26.28 20.31 -8.82
N THR A 33 -27.32 20.38 -9.67
CA THR A 33 -28.64 19.79 -9.35
C THR A 33 -28.57 18.29 -9.03
N ARG A 34 -27.68 17.55 -9.70
CA ARG A 34 -27.41 16.13 -9.44
C ARG A 34 -26.81 15.89 -8.06
N GLN A 35 -25.85 16.72 -7.65
CA GLN A 35 -25.22 16.64 -6.33
C GLN A 35 -26.23 16.96 -5.23
N LEU A 36 -27.04 18.01 -5.40
CA LEU A 36 -28.06 18.41 -4.42
C LEU A 36 -29.08 17.28 -4.16
N ARG A 37 -29.58 16.65 -5.23
CA ARG A 37 -30.49 15.49 -5.11
C ARG A 37 -29.83 14.30 -4.42
N ARG A 38 -28.53 14.10 -4.60
CA ARG A 38 -27.78 13.03 -3.92
C ARG A 38 -27.66 13.33 -2.43
N TRP A 39 -27.31 14.56 -2.06
CA TRP A 39 -27.22 14.99 -0.66
C TRP A 39 -28.57 14.87 0.04
N ALA A 40 -29.65 15.34 -0.58
CA ALA A 40 -31.00 15.22 -0.04
C ALA A 40 -31.42 13.75 0.16
N ARG A 41 -31.00 12.82 -0.72
CA ARG A 41 -31.26 11.38 -0.54
C ARG A 41 -30.51 10.79 0.65
N ILE A 42 -29.25 11.18 0.85
CA ILE A 42 -28.43 10.71 1.98
C ILE A 42 -29.05 11.16 3.31
N ILE A 43 -29.41 12.45 3.42
CA ILE A 43 -30.06 13.01 4.61
C ILE A 43 -31.42 12.36 4.88
N GLN A 44 -32.26 12.15 3.84
CA GLN A 44 -33.54 11.45 4.00
C GLN A 44 -33.39 10.00 4.45
N ALA A 45 -32.29 9.33 4.07
CA ALA A 45 -31.99 7.98 4.53
C ALA A 45 -31.38 7.94 5.94
N GLY A 46 -31.33 9.08 6.67
CA GLY A 46 -30.72 9.18 7.99
C GLY A 46 -29.19 9.17 7.98
N GLY A 47 -28.56 9.32 6.82
CA GLY A 47 -27.11 9.32 6.66
C GLY A 47 -26.49 10.70 6.86
N VAL A 48 -25.22 10.73 7.25
CA VAL A 48 -24.40 11.95 7.31
C VAL A 48 -23.84 12.28 5.92
N LEU A 49 -23.84 13.56 5.55
CA LEU A 49 -23.27 13.99 4.27
C LEU A 49 -21.76 13.73 4.24
N PRO A 50 -21.26 12.95 3.27
CA PRO A 50 -19.84 12.69 3.19
C PRO A 50 -19.09 13.95 2.78
N GLU A 51 -17.89 14.13 3.36
CA GLU A 51 -17.03 15.27 3.06
C GLU A 51 -16.57 15.25 1.59
N SER A 52 -16.29 14.05 1.06
CA SER A 52 -16.08 13.79 -0.35
C SER A 52 -16.78 12.50 -0.78
N VAL A 53 -17.17 12.41 -2.05
CA VAL A 53 -17.67 11.14 -2.60
C VAL A 53 -16.48 10.19 -2.75
N PRO A 54 -16.45 9.04 -2.05
CA PRO A 54 -15.38 8.09 -2.26
C PRO A 54 -15.46 7.57 -3.70
N ARG A 55 -14.30 7.48 -4.36
CA ARG A 55 -14.22 6.81 -5.66
C ARG A 55 -14.55 5.34 -5.47
N LYS A 56 -15.37 4.78 -6.36
CA LYS A 56 -15.63 3.34 -6.38
C LYS A 56 -14.28 2.62 -6.54
N PRO A 57 -13.94 1.66 -5.66
CA PRO A 57 -12.70 0.91 -5.81
C PRO A 57 -12.71 0.17 -7.15
N ARG A 58 -11.55 0.15 -7.82
CA ARG A 58 -11.38 -0.49 -9.14
C ARG A 58 -11.55 -2.02 -9.07
N TYR A 59 -11.26 -2.60 -7.92
CA TYR A 59 -11.32 -4.05 -7.67
C TYR A 59 -12.19 -4.33 -6.44
N THR A 60 -12.86 -5.48 -6.45
CA THR A 60 -13.68 -5.93 -5.31
C THR A 60 -12.79 -6.44 -4.18
N SER A 61 -13.36 -6.54 -2.97
CA SER A 61 -12.68 -7.14 -1.82
C SER A 61 -12.33 -8.61 -2.06
N GLU A 62 -13.18 -9.34 -2.79
CA GLU A 62 -12.94 -10.74 -3.19
C GLU A 62 -11.76 -10.86 -4.15
N GLN A 63 -11.70 -10.01 -5.18
CA GLN A 63 -10.57 -9.95 -6.10
C GLN A 63 -9.26 -9.64 -5.38
N LYS A 64 -9.31 -8.74 -4.39
CA LYS A 64 -8.17 -8.43 -3.53
C LYS A 64 -7.70 -9.66 -2.75
N ARG A 65 -8.60 -10.39 -2.09
CA ARG A 65 -8.25 -11.60 -1.32
C ARG A 65 -7.69 -12.69 -2.22
N ALA A 66 -8.35 -12.99 -3.33
CA ALA A 66 -7.91 -14.00 -4.29
C ALA A 66 -6.49 -13.72 -4.83
N ALA A 67 -6.18 -12.45 -5.13
CA ALA A 67 -4.84 -12.07 -5.59
C ALA A 67 -3.77 -12.27 -4.51
N VAL A 68 -4.09 -11.95 -3.27
CA VAL A 68 -3.18 -12.12 -2.13
C VAL A 68 -2.97 -13.60 -1.80
N GLU A 69 -4.03 -14.41 -1.77
CA GLU A 69 -3.94 -15.85 -1.55
C GLU A 69 -3.14 -16.55 -2.65
N HIS A 70 -3.39 -16.21 -3.92
CA HIS A 70 -2.62 -16.75 -5.03
C HIS A 70 -1.13 -16.43 -4.87
N TYR A 71 -0.79 -15.20 -4.49
CA TYR A 71 0.61 -14.82 -4.26
C TYR A 71 1.26 -15.64 -3.14
N LEU A 72 0.57 -15.86 -2.02
CA LEU A 72 1.11 -16.63 -0.90
C LEU A 72 1.27 -18.12 -1.24
N ASN A 73 0.32 -18.69 -1.98
CA ASN A 73 0.32 -20.12 -2.32
C ASN A 73 1.35 -20.47 -3.41
N HIS A 74 1.73 -19.51 -4.27
CA HIS A 74 2.62 -19.75 -5.41
C HIS A 74 4.02 -19.16 -5.22
N GLY A 75 4.55 -19.23 -3.98
CA GLY A 75 5.95 -18.90 -3.70
C GLY A 75 6.29 -17.41 -3.72
N CYS A 76 5.30 -16.54 -3.45
CA CYS A 76 5.52 -15.10 -3.30
C CYS A 76 6.14 -14.43 -4.55
N CYS A 77 5.77 -14.90 -5.74
CA CYS A 77 6.23 -14.34 -7.01
C CYS A 77 5.19 -13.38 -7.61
N GLN A 78 5.46 -12.08 -7.58
CA GLN A 78 4.56 -11.05 -8.09
C GLN A 78 4.31 -11.19 -9.60
N ALA A 79 5.38 -11.43 -10.38
CA ALA A 79 5.29 -11.59 -11.82
C ALA A 79 4.41 -12.79 -12.20
N PHE A 80 4.48 -13.87 -11.43
CA PHE A 80 3.64 -15.05 -11.62
C PHE A 80 2.17 -14.72 -11.32
N THR A 81 1.87 -14.16 -10.15
CA THR A 81 0.50 -13.74 -9.79
C THR A 81 -0.13 -12.81 -10.82
N ARG A 82 0.65 -11.82 -11.30
CA ARG A 82 0.17 -10.89 -12.33
C ARG A 82 -0.11 -11.57 -13.66
N ARG A 83 0.72 -12.52 -14.09
CA ARG A 83 0.51 -13.29 -15.33
C ARG A 83 -0.68 -14.25 -15.22
N SER A 84 -0.85 -14.90 -14.06
CA SER A 84 -1.92 -15.86 -13.84
C SER A 84 -3.30 -15.18 -13.75
N LEU A 85 -3.39 -14.05 -13.05
CA LEU A 85 -4.66 -13.37 -12.81
C LEU A 85 -4.95 -12.23 -13.81
N GLY A 86 -3.93 -11.71 -14.50
CA GLY A 86 -4.05 -10.54 -15.39
C GLY A 86 -4.20 -9.20 -14.67
N TYR A 87 -4.28 -9.22 -13.35
CA TYR A 87 -4.32 -8.10 -12.40
C TYR A 87 -3.80 -8.63 -11.05
N PRO A 88 -3.52 -7.81 -10.02
CA PRO A 88 -3.30 -6.35 -9.99
C PRO A 88 -1.87 -5.97 -10.45
N SER A 89 -1.54 -4.67 -10.45
CA SER A 89 -0.15 -4.21 -10.62
C SER A 89 0.70 -4.51 -9.38
N ASP A 90 2.02 -4.59 -9.53
CA ASP A 90 2.95 -4.98 -8.46
C ASP A 90 2.85 -4.06 -7.23
N TRP A 91 2.75 -2.74 -7.46
CA TRP A 91 2.53 -1.77 -6.38
C TRP A 91 1.21 -2.00 -5.65
N LEU A 92 0.13 -2.29 -6.39
CA LEU A 92 -1.18 -2.51 -5.81
C LEU A 92 -1.24 -3.83 -5.03
N LEU A 93 -0.58 -4.88 -5.53
CA LEU A 93 -0.41 -6.14 -4.82
C LEU A 93 0.34 -5.94 -3.50
N ASN A 94 1.44 -5.20 -3.51
CA ASN A 94 2.20 -4.87 -2.30
C ASN A 94 1.35 -4.12 -1.28
N ARG A 95 0.60 -3.10 -1.73
CA ARG A 95 -0.33 -2.38 -0.86
C ARG A 95 -1.36 -3.33 -0.24
N TRP A 96 -1.93 -4.25 -1.02
CA TRP A 96 -2.89 -5.22 -0.52
C TRP A 96 -2.27 -6.22 0.45
N LEU A 97 -1.02 -6.62 0.23
CA LEU A 97 -0.25 -7.44 1.16
C LEU A 97 0.02 -6.69 2.45
N ASP A 98 0.43 -5.42 2.41
CA ASP A 98 0.65 -4.63 3.62
C ASP A 98 -0.66 -4.41 4.41
N GLU A 99 -1.79 -4.26 3.71
CA GLU A 99 -3.12 -4.12 4.32
C GLU A 99 -3.69 -5.42 4.91
N LEU A 100 -3.38 -6.61 4.35
CA LEU A 100 -3.95 -7.90 4.79
C LEU A 100 -2.98 -8.79 5.58
N HIS A 101 -1.70 -8.74 5.24
CA HIS A 101 -0.63 -9.57 5.78
C HIS A 101 0.69 -8.78 5.88
N PRO A 102 0.80 -7.85 6.84
CA PRO A 102 2.01 -7.07 7.03
C PRO A 102 3.22 -8.01 7.20
N GLY A 103 4.29 -7.76 6.46
CA GLY A 103 5.53 -8.54 6.52
C GLY A 103 5.59 -9.79 5.64
N LYS A 104 4.50 -10.20 4.96
CA LYS A 104 4.54 -11.34 4.01
C LYS A 104 4.99 -10.97 2.59
N ARG A 105 5.26 -9.69 2.34
CA ARG A 105 5.82 -9.25 1.05
C ARG A 105 7.26 -9.76 0.92
N ARG A 106 7.61 -10.26 -0.27
CA ARG A 106 8.98 -10.66 -0.57
C ARG A 106 9.80 -9.39 -0.82
N LEU A 107 10.63 -9.01 0.15
CA LEU A 107 11.57 -7.92 0.00
C LEU A 107 12.74 -8.41 -0.86
N ILE A 108 12.78 -8.00 -2.14
CA ILE A 108 13.92 -8.26 -3.04
C ILE A 108 14.95 -7.10 -2.94
N SER A 109 14.87 -6.26 -1.90
CA SER A 109 15.85 -5.18 -1.76
C SER A 109 17.22 -5.78 -1.41
N VAL A 110 18.20 -5.53 -2.28
CA VAL A 110 19.64 -5.72 -2.05
C VAL A 110 20.10 -5.12 -0.71
N VAL A 111 19.34 -4.17 -0.18
CA VAL A 111 19.60 -3.44 1.07
C VAL A 111 19.18 -4.22 2.33
N GLN A 112 18.24 -5.17 2.24
CA GLN A 112 17.77 -5.94 3.39
C GLN A 112 17.72 -7.43 3.08
N ASN A 113 18.87 -8.00 2.77
CA ASN A 113 19.09 -9.41 3.09
C ASN A 113 19.04 -9.56 4.61
N HIS A 114 17.89 -9.91 5.18
CA HIS A 114 17.80 -10.40 6.57
C HIS A 114 18.64 -11.67 6.78
N HIS A 115 19.04 -12.33 5.69
CA HIS A 115 19.95 -13.47 5.66
C HIS A 115 21.40 -13.12 5.32
N ALA A 116 21.77 -11.85 5.15
CA ALA A 116 23.18 -11.49 5.04
C ALA A 116 23.73 -11.46 6.48
N PRO A 117 24.60 -12.40 6.87
CA PRO A 117 25.02 -12.62 8.26
C PRO A 117 25.97 -11.54 8.79
N PHE A 118 26.07 -10.41 8.09
CA PHE A 118 27.07 -9.39 8.37
C PHE A 118 26.44 -8.22 9.09
N ASP A 119 26.89 -8.04 10.33
CA ASP A 119 26.63 -6.83 11.10
C ASP A 119 27.08 -5.59 10.31
N THR A 120 26.41 -4.47 10.57
CA THR A 120 26.71 -3.15 10.00
C THR A 120 28.17 -2.75 10.16
N GLU A 121 28.80 -3.15 11.27
CA GLU A 121 30.21 -2.86 11.52
C GLU A 121 31.15 -3.72 10.66
N VAL A 122 30.82 -5.00 10.45
CA VAL A 122 31.58 -5.88 9.54
C VAL A 122 31.53 -5.36 8.10
N LYS A 123 30.38 -4.82 7.68
CA LYS A 123 30.25 -4.18 6.36
C LYS A 123 31.13 -2.94 6.23
N ARG A 124 31.20 -2.08 7.25
CA ARG A 124 32.08 -0.90 7.25
C ARG A 124 33.54 -1.29 7.20
N GLN A 125 33.93 -2.30 7.97
CA GLN A 125 35.29 -2.81 8.01
C GLN A 125 35.71 -3.40 6.66
N ALA A 126 34.87 -4.22 6.04
CA ALA A 126 35.13 -4.76 4.70
C ALA A 126 35.29 -3.66 3.64
N VAL A 127 34.50 -2.59 3.70
CA VAL A 127 34.65 -1.43 2.80
C VAL A 127 35.98 -0.71 3.03
N ARG A 128 36.39 -0.52 4.30
CA ARG A 128 37.69 0.09 4.63
C ARG A 128 38.83 -0.76 4.09
N GLU A 129 38.84 -2.06 4.37
CA GLU A 129 39.86 -3.00 3.90
C GLU A 129 39.92 -3.03 2.37
N LEU A 130 38.77 -3.03 1.69
CA LEU A 130 38.70 -2.96 0.23
C LEU A 130 39.34 -1.68 -0.33
N CYS A 131 39.10 -0.53 0.32
CA CYS A 131 39.65 0.76 -0.09
C CYS A 131 41.14 0.91 0.24
N THR A 132 41.65 0.21 1.26
CA THR A 132 43.05 0.28 1.69
C THR A 132 43.91 -0.91 1.23
N ARG A 133 43.36 -1.82 0.42
CA ARG A 133 44.05 -3.07 0.08
C ARG A 133 45.24 -2.86 -0.86
N SER A 134 46.29 -3.63 -0.60
CA SER A 134 47.38 -3.95 -1.53
C SER A 134 47.15 -5.28 -2.28
N GLU A 135 46.24 -6.11 -1.78
CA GLU A 135 45.92 -7.45 -2.31
C GLU A 135 44.63 -7.46 -3.14
N SER A 136 44.22 -8.64 -3.64
CA SER A 136 43.07 -8.75 -4.53
C SER A 136 41.73 -8.64 -3.77
N ALA A 137 40.65 -8.35 -4.49
CA ALA A 137 39.29 -8.31 -3.92
C ALA A 137 38.85 -9.62 -3.29
N ARG A 138 39.43 -10.73 -3.78
CA ARG A 138 39.04 -12.08 -3.39
C ARG A 138 39.59 -12.45 -2.02
N GLU A 139 40.80 -12.02 -1.68
CA GLU A 139 41.41 -12.26 -0.36
C GLU A 139 40.69 -11.48 0.74
N VAL A 140 40.33 -10.22 0.47
CA VAL A 140 39.52 -9.39 1.38
C VAL A 140 38.12 -10.00 1.61
N ALA A 141 37.54 -10.65 0.59
CA ALA A 141 36.27 -11.35 0.77
C ALA A 141 36.40 -12.58 1.68
N VAL A 142 37.50 -13.33 1.56
CA VAL A 142 37.78 -14.51 2.40
C VAL A 142 38.12 -14.11 3.84
N SER A 143 38.76 -12.97 4.07
CA SER A 143 39.03 -12.46 5.43
C SER A 143 37.78 -11.91 6.13
N ALA A 144 36.80 -11.46 5.36
CA ALA A 144 35.54 -10.92 5.86
C ALA A 144 34.48 -12.00 6.18
N GLU A 145 34.68 -13.26 5.79
CA GLU A 145 33.75 -14.35 6.15
C GLU A 145 33.84 -14.70 7.65
N PRO A 146 32.71 -14.89 8.35
CA PRO A 146 32.74 -15.29 9.75
C PRO A 146 33.25 -16.73 9.78
N ARG A 147 34.44 -16.95 10.35
CA ARG A 147 34.92 -18.31 10.64
C ARG A 147 33.94 -18.95 11.61
N GLU A 148 33.02 -19.77 11.09
CA GLU A 148 32.28 -20.71 11.93
C GLU A 148 33.33 -21.52 12.71
N ALA A 149 33.33 -21.34 14.03
CA ALA A 149 34.05 -22.19 14.94
C ALA A 149 33.49 -23.60 14.74
N LYS A 150 34.19 -24.42 13.94
CA LYS A 150 34.05 -25.86 13.95
C LYS A 150 34.48 -26.31 15.35
N SER A 151 33.52 -26.38 16.27
CA SER A 151 33.71 -27.05 17.54
C SER A 151 34.02 -28.52 17.25
N ASP A 152 35.17 -28.97 17.74
CA ASP A 152 35.62 -30.34 17.80
C ASP A 152 34.47 -31.29 18.18
N ILE A 153 34.08 -32.16 17.26
CA ILE A 153 33.46 -33.44 17.60
C ILE A 153 34.55 -34.49 17.35
N SER A 154 35.37 -34.69 18.38
CA SER A 154 36.23 -35.85 18.53
C SER A 154 35.93 -36.52 19.86
N GLN A 155 35.24 -37.66 19.75
CA GLN A 155 35.28 -38.83 20.63
C GLN A 155 34.86 -38.69 22.11
N ARG A 156 33.66 -39.21 22.42
CA ARG A 156 33.46 -40.33 23.36
C ARG A 156 32.07 -40.94 23.23
#